data_AF-A0A6P8YPF5-F1
#
_entry.id   AF-A0A6P8YPF5-F1
#
_cell.length_a   1.000
_cell.length_b   1.000
_cell.length_c   1.000
_cell.angle_alpha   90.00
_cell.angle_beta   90.00
_cell.angle_gamma   90.00
#
_symmetry.space_group_name_H-M   'P 1'
#
loop_
_entity.id
_entity.type
_entity.pdbx_description
1 polymer ?
#
loop_
_entity_poly.entity_id
_entity_poly.type
_entity_poly.pdbx_seq_one_letter_code
_entity_poly.pdbx_strand_id
1 'polypeptide(L)'
;MFLLPLFTEMVHLKEGFPVRLHNSENETTVKVYLLFGCVDSPAKASFMNIKCHAGYCSCTKCLIVGEKSPRTDNVMVFLYEENVTRRSDANYLESVMEAVRTKKESKGVLGPSILAYMTHSSFIQSVSIDSMHALAIGVTKQLLRLWFDSKYKDKPFSLYQHAGRVNAMLTNLQLPHFVQRLPEDVTKLAFWKASLARNFLFYIAPVIMRSVMKPEYFENFLLLVNGSSLLHKSSLSDADLDLSDERLNSFCKGFEHLYGVRYMSSNIHSLLHLSETVRETGNLCLTNCFDLEGLNGQMVALVHGTLHAVQEIYQNMRVLAVMPSLIPNVKSDAVKLFYLKVTKQRKYLNITGKVGERTYVVGEMDTITKHFAKIHNLLTVLFPAPVEFRTFPRLYHGKFLFVSSTYDSGSRVSSFCAYTSPTGISHGVILTFLKTVTDPAQYFALVSKSDDLTVNIERFVKFKCEENYDLIDVSRLKCVSFGLHVQEDIFLVHCVKKPQ
;
A
#
# COMPACT_ATOMS: atom_id res chain seq x y z
N MET A 1 -21.79 -23.17 11.26
CA MET A 1 -22.84 -22.62 12.16
C MET A 1 -22.52 -21.22 12.66
N PHE A 2 -21.25 -20.85 12.89
CA PHE A 2 -20.86 -19.51 13.38
C PHE A 2 -21.46 -18.32 12.59
N LEU A 3 -21.48 -18.39 11.26
CA LEU A 3 -22.02 -17.32 10.40
C LEU A 3 -23.53 -17.41 10.13
N LEU A 4 -24.25 -18.33 10.78
CA LEU A 4 -25.68 -18.50 10.55
C LEU A 4 -26.51 -17.23 10.87
N PRO A 5 -26.27 -16.51 11.99
CA PRO A 5 -27.01 -15.27 12.26
C PRO A 5 -26.80 -14.21 11.16
N LEU A 6 -25.56 -14.04 10.71
CA LEU A 6 -25.23 -13.12 9.61
C LEU A 6 -25.91 -13.54 8.30
N PHE A 7 -25.94 -14.84 8.00
CA PHE A 7 -26.67 -15.36 6.84
C PHE A 7 -28.15 -14.98 6.90
N THR A 8 -28.82 -15.27 8.02
CA THR A 8 -30.25 -14.99 8.19
C THR A 8 -30.56 -13.50 8.00
N GLU A 9 -29.76 -12.61 8.60
CA GLU A 9 -29.93 -11.16 8.40
C GLU A 9 -29.71 -10.76 6.95
N MET A 10 -28.64 -11.26 6.30
CA MET A 10 -28.33 -10.92 4.92
C MET A 10 -29.40 -11.38 3.91
N VAL A 11 -30.09 -12.49 4.17
CA VAL A 11 -31.23 -12.93 3.34
C VAL A 11 -32.32 -11.85 3.35
N HIS A 12 -32.70 -11.33 4.53
CA HIS A 12 -33.68 -10.24 4.63
C HIS A 12 -33.19 -8.95 3.98
N LEU A 13 -31.91 -8.58 4.17
CA LEU A 13 -31.36 -7.37 3.59
C LEU A 13 -31.28 -7.43 2.05
N LYS A 14 -31.21 -8.64 1.47
CA LYS A 14 -31.21 -8.87 0.02
C LYS A 14 -32.60 -8.69 -0.61
N GLU A 15 -33.66 -9.04 0.11
CA GLU A 15 -35.05 -8.81 -0.30
C GLU A 15 -35.35 -7.31 -0.39
N GLY A 16 -34.76 -6.56 0.53
CA GLY A 16 -34.80 -5.10 0.59
C GLY A 16 -35.72 -4.61 1.69
N PHE A 17 -35.40 -3.43 2.23
CA PHE A 17 -36.15 -2.80 3.29
C PHE A 17 -36.31 -1.31 3.01
N PRO A 18 -37.44 -0.72 3.42
CA PRO A 18 -37.67 0.70 3.20
C PRO A 18 -36.80 1.56 4.13
N VAL A 19 -36.23 2.62 3.58
CA VAL A 19 -35.42 3.61 4.31
C VAL A 19 -35.85 5.01 3.86
N ARG A 20 -36.08 5.90 4.82
CA ARG A 20 -36.19 7.34 4.54
C ARG A 20 -34.80 7.96 4.61
N LEU A 21 -34.25 8.32 3.45
CA LEU A 21 -32.94 8.98 3.36
C LEU A 21 -33.02 10.40 3.91
N HIS A 22 -31.92 10.88 4.49
CA HIS A 22 -31.83 12.26 4.97
C HIS A 22 -32.12 13.25 3.82
N ASN A 23 -33.05 14.18 4.05
CA ASN A 23 -33.55 15.14 3.05
C ASN A 23 -34.38 14.54 1.89
N SER A 24 -34.93 13.33 2.05
CA SER A 24 -35.91 12.78 1.12
C SER A 24 -37.27 12.63 1.79
N GLU A 25 -38.33 13.14 1.15
CA GLU A 25 -39.72 12.97 1.59
C GLU A 25 -40.24 11.56 1.28
N ASN A 26 -39.69 10.93 0.24
CA ASN A 26 -40.09 9.61 -0.24
C ASN A 26 -39.27 8.49 0.41
N GLU A 27 -39.97 7.41 0.70
CA GLU A 27 -39.38 6.17 1.17
C GLU A 27 -38.69 5.44 0.00
N THR A 28 -37.45 5.00 0.21
CA THR A 28 -36.64 4.30 -0.80
C THR A 28 -36.34 2.89 -0.31
N THR A 29 -36.62 1.89 -1.14
CA THR A 29 -36.22 0.50 -0.83
C THR A 29 -34.72 0.33 -1.06
N VAL A 30 -34.00 0.00 0.01
CA VAL A 30 -32.57 -0.29 -0.02
C VAL A 30 -32.35 -1.80 0.04
N LYS A 31 -31.46 -2.31 -0.81
CA LYS A 31 -31.00 -3.71 -0.82
C LYS A 31 -29.53 -3.78 -0.51
N VAL A 32 -29.12 -4.78 0.27
CA VAL A 32 -27.71 -4.98 0.64
C VAL A 32 -27.22 -6.31 0.08
N TYR A 33 -26.03 -6.27 -0.51
CA TYR A 33 -25.40 -7.43 -1.12
C TYR A 33 -23.98 -7.61 -0.59
N LEU A 34 -23.59 -8.86 -0.35
CA LEU A 34 -22.20 -9.19 -0.07
C LEU A 34 -21.43 -9.23 -1.40
N LEU A 35 -20.48 -8.30 -1.57
CA LEU A 35 -19.70 -8.17 -2.80
C LEU A 35 -18.50 -9.13 -2.81
N PHE A 36 -17.67 -9.07 -1.77
CA PHE A 36 -16.49 -9.91 -1.66
C PHE A 36 -16.06 -10.14 -0.20
N GLY A 37 -15.19 -11.13 0.01
CA GLY A 37 -14.46 -11.36 1.24
C GLY A 37 -12.94 -11.18 1.05
N CYS A 38 -12.29 -10.50 2.00
CA CYS A 38 -10.83 -10.33 2.04
C CYS A 38 -10.31 -10.78 3.40
N VAL A 39 -9.60 -11.90 3.42
CA VAL A 39 -9.07 -12.55 4.63
C VAL A 39 -7.76 -13.27 4.33
N ASP A 40 -7.00 -13.57 5.37
CA ASP A 40 -5.79 -14.38 5.29
C ASP A 40 -6.07 -15.83 4.86
N SER A 41 -5.04 -16.59 4.49
CA SER A 41 -5.23 -17.95 3.95
C SER A 41 -5.90 -18.94 4.92
N PRO A 42 -5.55 -18.99 6.22
CA PRO A 42 -6.24 -19.84 7.19
C PRO A 42 -7.73 -19.51 7.35
N ALA A 43 -8.08 -18.23 7.51
CA ALA A 43 -9.47 -17.84 7.62
C ALA A 43 -10.22 -18.11 6.31
N LYS A 44 -9.60 -17.85 5.15
CA LYS A 44 -10.15 -18.19 3.83
C LYS A 44 -10.49 -19.66 3.72
N ALA A 45 -9.58 -20.54 4.14
CA ALA A 45 -9.78 -21.97 4.13
C ALA A 45 -10.97 -22.41 5.01
N SER A 46 -11.04 -21.86 6.23
CA SER A 46 -12.15 -22.14 7.15
C SER A 46 -13.49 -21.63 6.61
N PHE A 47 -13.53 -20.42 6.04
CA PHE A 47 -14.78 -19.82 5.56
C PHE A 47 -15.29 -20.44 4.27
N MET A 48 -14.39 -20.82 3.35
CA MET A 48 -14.77 -21.53 2.13
C MET A 48 -14.94 -23.04 2.32
N ASN A 49 -14.60 -23.56 3.50
CA ASN A 49 -14.59 -24.99 3.79
C ASN A 49 -13.73 -25.79 2.78
N ILE A 50 -12.49 -25.34 2.61
CA ILE A 50 -11.49 -25.94 1.71
C ILE A 50 -10.20 -26.24 2.47
N LYS A 51 -9.30 -27.01 1.85
CA LYS A 51 -7.94 -27.22 2.37
C LYS A 51 -7.19 -25.90 2.46
N CYS A 52 -6.46 -25.73 3.56
CA CYS A 52 -5.57 -24.59 3.75
C CYS A 52 -4.36 -24.67 2.81
N HIS A 53 -3.56 -23.60 2.73
CA HIS A 53 -2.42 -23.41 1.82
C HIS A 53 -1.37 -24.55 1.77
N ALA A 54 -1.31 -25.39 2.80
CA ALA A 54 -0.43 -26.56 2.85
C ALA A 54 -1.06 -27.84 2.24
N GLY A 55 -2.29 -27.77 1.74
CA GLY A 55 -3.02 -28.89 1.17
C GLY A 55 -2.90 -28.98 -0.35
N TYR A 56 -3.03 -30.21 -0.86
CA TYR A 56 -3.22 -30.46 -2.30
C TYR A 56 -4.48 -29.77 -2.81
N CYS A 57 -4.40 -29.16 -4.01
CA CYS A 57 -5.51 -28.42 -4.63
C CYS A 57 -6.10 -27.31 -3.74
N SER A 58 -5.29 -26.66 -2.90
CA SER A 58 -5.75 -25.64 -1.95
C SER A 58 -5.91 -24.24 -2.56
N CYS A 59 -5.52 -24.03 -3.82
CA CYS A 59 -5.76 -22.75 -4.48
C CYS A 59 -7.27 -22.51 -4.65
N THR A 60 -7.71 -21.29 -4.30
CA THR A 60 -9.12 -20.88 -4.44
C THR A 60 -9.47 -20.48 -5.86
N LYS A 61 -8.48 -20.20 -6.71
CA LYS A 61 -8.67 -19.63 -8.05
C LYS A 61 -8.39 -20.62 -9.18
N CYS A 62 -7.68 -21.72 -8.91
CA CYS A 62 -7.37 -22.74 -9.91
C CYS A 62 -7.33 -24.14 -9.29
N LEU A 63 -7.18 -25.15 -10.15
CA LEU A 63 -7.17 -26.57 -9.77
C LEU A 63 -5.75 -27.18 -9.70
N ILE A 64 -4.70 -26.35 -9.62
CA ILE A 64 -3.32 -26.83 -9.53
C ILE A 64 -3.16 -27.82 -8.37
N VAL A 65 -2.43 -28.91 -8.62
CA VAL A 65 -2.08 -29.88 -7.58
C VAL A 65 -0.69 -29.50 -7.07
N GLY A 66 -0.60 -29.06 -5.81
CA GLY A 66 0.71 -28.86 -5.18
C GLY A 66 1.43 -30.18 -4.93
N GLU A 67 2.74 -30.13 -4.76
CA GLU A 67 3.57 -31.29 -4.47
C GLU A 67 4.31 -31.12 -3.15
N LYS A 68 4.53 -32.22 -2.42
CA LYS A 68 5.41 -32.21 -1.25
C LYS A 68 6.84 -32.31 -1.72
N SER A 69 7.63 -31.27 -1.52
CA SER A 69 9.05 -31.29 -1.89
C SER A 69 9.82 -32.25 -0.95
N PRO A 70 10.41 -33.35 -1.47
CA PRO A 70 11.14 -34.33 -0.66
C PRO A 70 12.42 -33.73 -0.03
N ARG A 71 12.89 -32.61 -0.58
CA ARG A 71 14.14 -31.93 -0.19
C ARG A 71 13.93 -30.88 0.91
N THR A 72 12.71 -30.70 1.41
CA THR A 72 12.34 -29.64 2.37
C THR A 72 11.28 -30.11 3.36
N ASP A 73 11.55 -31.19 4.09
CA ASP A 73 10.69 -31.66 5.19
C ASP A 73 9.19 -31.79 4.82
N ASN A 74 8.88 -32.18 3.58
CA ASN A 74 7.51 -32.31 3.06
C ASN A 74 6.68 -31.02 2.99
N VAL A 75 7.32 -29.85 2.86
CA VAL A 75 6.63 -28.58 2.57
C VAL A 75 5.91 -28.65 1.21
N MET A 76 4.69 -28.13 1.17
CA MET A 76 3.85 -28.02 -0.04
C MET A 76 4.37 -26.90 -0.96
N VAL A 77 4.61 -27.23 -2.23
CA VAL A 77 5.03 -26.30 -3.27
C VAL A 77 4.07 -26.34 -4.47
N PHE A 78 3.97 -25.25 -5.22
CA PHE A 78 3.08 -25.08 -6.35
C PHE A 78 3.90 -24.63 -7.56
N LEU A 79 4.29 -25.59 -8.40
CA LEU A 79 5.15 -25.34 -9.56
C LEU A 79 4.49 -24.37 -10.55
N TYR A 80 5.32 -23.64 -11.29
CA TYR A 80 4.81 -22.75 -12.32
C TYR A 80 4.20 -23.55 -13.47
N GLU A 81 2.98 -23.21 -13.84
CA GLU A 81 2.27 -23.77 -14.98
C GLU A 81 1.48 -22.65 -15.65
N GLU A 82 1.68 -22.47 -16.96
CA GLU A 82 1.17 -21.31 -17.72
C GLU A 82 -0.35 -21.37 -17.90
N ASN A 83 -0.94 -22.56 -18.03
CA ASN A 83 -2.34 -22.75 -18.39
C ASN A 83 -3.11 -23.63 -17.40
N VAL A 84 -3.04 -23.30 -16.11
CA VAL A 84 -3.78 -24.04 -15.08
C VAL A 84 -5.30 -23.81 -15.24
N THR A 85 -6.06 -24.91 -15.19
CA THR A 85 -7.52 -24.87 -15.14
C THR A 85 -8.03 -24.00 -13.98
N ARG A 86 -8.80 -22.95 -14.31
CA ARG A 86 -9.41 -22.05 -13.32
C ARG A 86 -10.56 -22.74 -12.58
N ARG A 87 -10.73 -22.37 -11.31
CA ARG A 87 -11.89 -22.78 -10.53
C ARG A 87 -13.09 -21.91 -10.96
N SER A 88 -14.24 -22.53 -11.18
CA SER A 88 -15.50 -21.85 -11.50
C SER A 88 -16.55 -22.27 -10.48
N ASP A 89 -17.67 -21.56 -10.38
CA ASP A 89 -18.75 -21.97 -9.48
C ASP A 89 -19.30 -23.36 -9.86
N ALA A 90 -19.33 -23.69 -11.16
CA ALA A 90 -19.76 -25.01 -11.64
C ALA A 90 -18.84 -26.13 -11.14
N ASN A 91 -17.52 -26.04 -11.38
CA ASN A 91 -16.60 -27.09 -10.95
C ASN A 91 -16.37 -27.09 -9.43
N TYR A 92 -16.58 -25.96 -8.76
CA TYR A 92 -16.63 -25.88 -7.30
C TYR A 92 -17.86 -26.64 -6.77
N LEU A 93 -19.04 -26.42 -7.35
CA LEU A 93 -20.26 -27.11 -6.94
C LEU A 93 -20.17 -28.62 -7.16
N GLU A 94 -19.60 -29.07 -8.28
CA GLU A 94 -19.29 -30.49 -8.50
C GLU A 94 -18.40 -31.06 -7.39
N SER A 95 -17.36 -30.30 -7.00
CA SER A 95 -16.45 -30.70 -5.91
C SER A 95 -17.18 -30.75 -4.57
N VAL A 96 -18.08 -29.80 -4.29
CA VAL A 96 -18.92 -29.81 -3.08
C VAL A 96 -19.84 -31.03 -3.06
N MET A 97 -20.56 -31.30 -4.15
CA MET A 97 -21.47 -32.45 -4.24
C MET A 97 -20.73 -33.77 -4.04
N GLU A 98 -19.57 -33.91 -4.67
CA GLU A 98 -18.73 -35.10 -4.52
C GLU A 98 -18.21 -35.24 -3.08
N ALA A 99 -17.81 -34.14 -2.45
CA ALA A 99 -17.33 -34.16 -1.08
C ALA A 99 -18.43 -34.58 -0.08
N VAL A 100 -19.66 -34.11 -0.30
CA VAL A 100 -20.84 -34.52 0.49
C VAL A 100 -21.16 -35.99 0.25
N ARG A 101 -21.21 -36.43 -1.01
CA ARG A 101 -21.56 -37.80 -1.40
C ARG A 101 -20.58 -38.83 -0.84
N THR A 102 -19.29 -38.54 -0.92
CA THR A 102 -18.22 -39.46 -0.51
C THR A 102 -17.78 -39.29 0.93
N LYS A 103 -18.17 -38.19 1.59
CA LYS A 103 -17.68 -37.77 2.91
C LYS A 103 -16.14 -37.64 2.95
N LYS A 104 -15.53 -37.30 1.81
CA LYS A 104 -14.09 -37.07 1.65
C LYS A 104 -13.88 -35.76 0.91
N GLU A 105 -12.68 -35.20 0.94
CA GLU A 105 -12.39 -34.03 0.12
C GLU A 105 -12.50 -34.34 -1.38
N SER A 106 -12.85 -33.33 -2.18
CA SER A 106 -12.78 -33.38 -3.63
C SER A 106 -12.12 -32.12 -4.16
N LYS A 107 -11.01 -32.26 -4.91
CA LYS A 107 -10.22 -31.14 -5.46
C LYS A 107 -9.99 -30.02 -4.45
N GLY A 108 -9.62 -30.38 -3.21
CA GLY A 108 -9.36 -29.43 -2.12
C GLY A 108 -10.59 -28.88 -1.41
N VAL A 109 -11.81 -29.16 -1.86
CA VAL A 109 -13.05 -28.77 -1.18
C VAL A 109 -13.41 -29.82 -0.13
N LEU A 110 -13.71 -29.38 1.09
CA LEU A 110 -14.07 -30.25 2.22
C LEU A 110 -15.59 -30.40 2.38
N GLY A 111 -16.36 -29.45 1.83
CA GLY A 111 -17.81 -29.49 1.85
C GLY A 111 -18.42 -28.12 1.50
N PRO A 112 -19.73 -27.94 1.75
CA PRO A 112 -20.40 -26.68 1.46
C PRO A 112 -19.96 -25.57 2.40
N SER A 113 -20.10 -24.33 1.93
CA SER A 113 -19.95 -23.10 2.73
C SER A 113 -21.25 -22.30 2.70
N ILE A 114 -21.67 -21.79 3.86
CA ILE A 114 -22.87 -20.95 3.97
C ILE A 114 -22.72 -19.64 3.18
N LEU A 115 -21.49 -19.12 3.04
CA LEU A 115 -21.22 -17.88 2.31
C LEU A 115 -21.48 -18.02 0.82
N ALA A 116 -21.38 -19.24 0.26
CA ALA A 116 -21.69 -19.48 -1.15
C ALA A 116 -23.16 -19.15 -1.49
N TYR A 117 -24.06 -19.21 -0.50
CA TYR A 117 -25.46 -18.82 -0.65
C TYR A 117 -25.70 -17.32 -0.41
N MET A 118 -24.70 -16.59 0.12
CA MET A 118 -24.79 -15.15 0.45
C MET A 118 -24.23 -14.26 -0.65
N THR A 119 -23.25 -14.77 -1.41
CA THR A 119 -22.64 -14.02 -2.51
C THR A 119 -23.66 -13.76 -3.62
N HIS A 120 -23.61 -12.55 -4.19
CA HIS A 120 -24.62 -12.11 -5.15
C HIS A 120 -24.53 -12.85 -6.49
N SER A 121 -23.34 -12.92 -7.09
CA SER A 121 -23.13 -13.44 -8.45
C SER A 121 -22.31 -14.72 -8.49
N SER A 122 -21.10 -14.71 -7.90
CA SER A 122 -20.17 -15.84 -7.96
C SER A 122 -19.41 -15.99 -6.65
N PHE A 123 -19.42 -17.19 -6.07
CA PHE A 123 -18.72 -17.44 -4.81
C PHE A 123 -17.20 -17.43 -5.02
N ILE A 124 -16.72 -18.04 -6.10
CA ILE A 124 -15.28 -18.11 -6.39
C ILE A 124 -14.70 -16.73 -6.72
N GLN A 125 -15.42 -15.90 -7.47
CA GLN A 125 -14.96 -14.56 -7.84
C GLN A 125 -15.04 -13.58 -6.65
N SER A 126 -16.03 -13.74 -5.77
CA SER A 126 -16.19 -12.93 -4.55
C SER A 126 -15.11 -13.16 -3.48
N VAL A 127 -14.14 -14.05 -3.68
CA VAL A 127 -13.04 -14.25 -2.72
C VAL A 127 -11.77 -13.58 -3.24
N SER A 128 -11.39 -12.48 -2.60
CA SER A 128 -10.19 -11.73 -2.96
C SER A 128 -8.90 -12.40 -2.46
N ILE A 129 -7.78 -12.00 -3.04
CA ILE A 129 -6.42 -12.33 -2.60
C ILE A 129 -5.91 -11.11 -1.86
N ASP A 130 -5.76 -11.23 -0.55
CA ASP A 130 -5.25 -10.13 0.27
C ASP A 130 -3.78 -9.84 -0.08
N SER A 131 -3.55 -8.68 -0.69
CA SER A 131 -2.21 -8.21 -1.06
C SER A 131 -1.32 -7.96 0.16
N MET A 132 -1.88 -7.69 1.35
CA MET A 132 -1.08 -7.56 2.57
C MET A 132 -0.42 -8.89 2.94
N HIS A 133 -1.21 -9.96 3.07
CA HIS A 133 -0.70 -11.28 3.43
C HIS A 133 0.04 -11.97 2.28
N ALA A 134 -0.50 -11.95 1.06
CA ALA A 134 0.10 -12.65 -0.08
C ALA A 134 1.37 -11.97 -0.58
N LEU A 135 1.31 -10.67 -0.87
CA LEU A 135 2.43 -9.94 -1.46
C LEU A 135 3.37 -9.37 -0.39
N ALA A 136 2.88 -8.50 0.49
CA ALA A 136 3.74 -7.75 1.41
C ALA A 136 4.38 -8.64 2.50
N ILE A 137 3.62 -9.52 3.15
CA ILE A 137 4.16 -10.46 4.14
C ILE A 137 4.67 -11.73 3.46
N GLY A 138 3.91 -12.30 2.54
CA GLY A 138 4.20 -13.59 1.92
C GLY A 138 5.44 -13.54 1.03
N VAL A 139 5.28 -12.98 -0.17
CA VAL A 139 6.33 -12.95 -1.20
C VAL A 139 7.51 -12.08 -0.76
N THR A 140 7.27 -10.85 -0.30
CA THR A 140 8.38 -9.93 0.02
C THR A 140 9.23 -10.43 1.19
N LYS A 141 8.63 -10.95 2.28
CA LYS A 141 9.46 -11.51 3.37
C LYS A 141 10.12 -12.82 2.97
N GLN A 142 9.51 -13.61 2.08
CA GLN A 142 10.17 -14.78 1.53
C GLN A 142 11.44 -14.38 0.78
N LEU A 143 11.36 -13.40 -0.12
CA LEU A 143 12.53 -12.84 -0.82
C LEU A 143 13.59 -12.33 0.15
N LEU A 144 13.19 -11.50 1.13
CA LEU A 144 14.11 -10.96 2.13
C LEU A 144 14.83 -12.07 2.92
N ARG A 145 14.13 -13.15 3.31
CA ARG A 145 14.75 -14.30 3.96
C ARG A 145 15.72 -15.02 3.04
N LEU A 146 15.35 -15.27 1.79
CA LEU A 146 16.23 -15.91 0.80
C LEU A 146 17.52 -15.09 0.59
N TRP A 147 17.40 -13.76 0.58
CA TRP A 147 18.54 -12.88 0.39
C TRP A 147 19.40 -12.77 1.66
N PHE A 148 18.83 -12.60 2.85
CA PHE A 148 19.60 -12.16 4.03
C PHE A 148 19.63 -13.14 5.20
N ASP A 149 18.94 -14.28 5.13
CA ASP A 149 19.05 -15.29 6.18
C ASP A 149 20.35 -16.10 6.03
N SER A 150 21.07 -16.26 7.14
CA SER A 150 22.33 -17.01 7.21
C SER A 150 22.19 -18.45 6.70
N LYS A 151 20.99 -19.04 6.80
CA LYS A 151 20.66 -20.37 6.26
C LYS A 151 20.94 -20.49 4.76
N TYR A 152 20.89 -19.39 4.02
CA TYR A 152 21.07 -19.38 2.58
C TYR A 152 22.40 -18.79 2.13
N LYS A 153 23.34 -18.48 3.04
CA LYS A 153 24.59 -17.77 2.74
C LYS A 153 25.38 -18.35 1.55
N ASP A 154 25.32 -19.67 1.33
CA ASP A 154 26.05 -20.37 0.28
C ASP A 154 25.23 -20.54 -1.03
N LYS A 155 24.05 -19.90 -1.12
CA LYS A 155 23.17 -19.98 -2.29
C LYS A 155 23.44 -18.84 -3.27
N PRO A 156 23.28 -19.06 -4.59
CA PRO A 156 23.62 -18.09 -5.62
C PRO A 156 22.81 -16.78 -5.56
N PHE A 157 21.60 -16.84 -4.99
CA PHE A 157 20.71 -15.70 -4.78
C PHE A 157 20.94 -14.97 -3.45
N SER A 158 21.82 -15.48 -2.58
CA SER A 158 22.02 -14.91 -1.25
C SER A 158 22.83 -13.63 -1.31
N LEU A 159 22.40 -12.67 -0.51
CA LEU A 159 23.01 -11.37 -0.28
C LEU A 159 23.46 -11.23 1.19
N TYR A 160 23.58 -12.34 1.92
CA TYR A 160 23.94 -12.37 3.35
C TYR A 160 25.23 -11.57 3.64
N GLN A 161 26.27 -11.79 2.82
CA GLN A 161 27.54 -11.07 2.91
C GLN A 161 27.43 -9.55 2.64
N HIS A 162 26.37 -9.12 1.95
CA HIS A 162 26.10 -7.73 1.62
C HIS A 162 25.15 -7.05 2.62
N ALA A 163 24.67 -7.75 3.65
CA ALA A 163 23.73 -7.20 4.63
C ALA A 163 24.22 -5.89 5.28
N GLY A 164 25.51 -5.82 5.64
CA GLY A 164 26.11 -4.60 6.20
C GLY A 164 26.07 -3.42 5.23
N ARG A 165 26.38 -3.65 3.94
CA ARG A 165 26.29 -2.64 2.89
C ARG A 165 24.85 -2.16 2.69
N VAL A 166 23.89 -3.10 2.65
CA VAL A 166 22.47 -2.78 2.51
C VAL A 166 21.96 -1.96 3.71
N ASN A 167 22.29 -2.37 4.94
CA ASN A 167 21.92 -1.63 6.15
C ASN A 167 22.52 -0.21 6.20
N ALA A 168 23.75 -0.03 5.72
CA ALA A 168 24.36 1.29 5.58
C ALA A 168 23.61 2.14 4.54
N MET A 169 23.16 1.55 3.42
CA MET A 169 22.31 2.26 2.45
C MET A 169 20.99 2.66 3.11
N LEU A 170 20.30 1.73 3.78
CA LEU A 170 19.02 1.99 4.46
C LEU A 170 19.08 3.14 5.46
N THR A 171 20.13 3.20 6.29
CA THR A 171 20.33 4.26 7.29
C THR A 171 20.49 5.65 6.67
N ASN A 172 21.02 5.67 5.45
CA ASN A 172 21.28 6.89 4.67
C ASN A 172 20.10 7.30 3.80
N LEU A 173 19.04 6.50 3.67
CA LEU A 173 17.85 6.88 2.91
C LEU A 173 16.98 7.88 3.69
N GLN A 174 16.53 8.92 2.99
CA GLN A 174 15.42 9.76 3.39
C GLN A 174 14.21 9.38 2.54
N LEU A 175 13.11 9.08 3.23
CA LEU A 175 11.87 8.61 2.59
C LEU A 175 10.80 9.70 2.57
N PRO A 176 9.90 9.69 1.57
CA PRO A 176 8.75 10.58 1.57
C PRO A 176 7.89 10.50 2.83
N HIS A 177 7.27 11.61 3.21
CA HIS A 177 6.43 11.68 4.42
C HIS A 177 5.25 10.69 4.41
N PHE A 178 4.73 10.34 3.24
CA PHE A 178 3.66 9.36 3.13
C PHE A 178 4.14 7.92 3.44
N VAL A 179 5.45 7.66 3.43
CA VAL A 179 6.05 6.35 3.77
C VAL A 179 6.20 6.25 5.28
N GLN A 180 5.12 5.91 5.98
CA GLN A 180 5.03 6.04 7.44
C GLN A 180 6.07 5.24 8.25
N ARG A 181 6.53 4.07 7.79
CA ARG A 181 7.55 3.27 8.48
C ARG A 181 8.88 3.34 7.75
N LEU A 182 9.92 3.70 8.49
CA LEU A 182 11.30 3.75 8.01
C LEU A 182 11.91 2.33 7.95
N PRO A 183 12.89 2.10 7.08
CA PRO A 183 13.61 0.85 7.01
C PRO A 183 14.27 0.50 8.34
N GLU A 184 14.15 -0.78 8.68
CA GLU A 184 14.86 -1.42 9.79
C GLU A 184 15.98 -2.29 9.23
N ASP A 185 16.81 -2.82 10.12
CA ASP A 185 17.90 -3.72 9.78
C ASP A 185 17.39 -4.98 9.06
N VAL A 186 18.01 -5.34 7.93
CA VAL A 186 17.64 -6.54 7.14
C VAL A 186 17.99 -7.86 7.82
N THR A 187 18.71 -7.83 8.94
CA THR A 187 18.94 -9.00 9.81
C THR A 187 17.80 -9.23 10.80
N LYS A 188 16.90 -8.25 10.98
CA LYS A 188 15.79 -8.26 11.95
C LYS A 188 14.43 -8.50 11.29
N LEU A 189 14.39 -9.27 10.20
CA LEU A 189 13.20 -9.49 9.37
C LEU A 189 11.97 -10.03 10.11
N ALA A 190 12.18 -10.74 11.23
CA ALA A 190 11.09 -11.25 12.06
C ALA A 190 10.19 -10.12 12.60
N PHE A 191 10.76 -8.94 12.88
CA PHE A 191 10.05 -7.79 13.45
C PHE A 191 9.44 -6.87 12.39
N TRP A 192 9.77 -7.06 11.11
CA TRP A 192 9.27 -6.23 10.04
C TRP A 192 7.75 -6.40 9.92
N LYS A 193 7.01 -5.31 10.10
CA LYS A 193 5.55 -5.31 9.89
C LYS A 193 5.21 -5.30 8.40
N ALA A 194 3.97 -5.68 8.06
CA ALA A 194 3.49 -5.72 6.67
C ALA A 194 3.76 -4.43 5.89
N SER A 195 3.48 -3.27 6.49
CA SER A 195 3.64 -2.00 5.77
C SER A 195 5.12 -1.66 5.53
N LEU A 196 6.03 -2.13 6.38
CA LEU A 196 7.45 -1.96 6.15
C LEU A 196 7.91 -2.84 4.97
N ALA A 197 7.48 -4.10 4.93
CA ALA A 197 7.77 -4.99 3.81
C ALA A 197 7.18 -4.45 2.49
N ARG A 198 5.95 -3.92 2.51
CA ARG A 198 5.34 -3.23 1.36
C ARG A 198 6.18 -2.03 0.91
N ASN A 199 6.58 -1.17 1.83
CA ASN A 199 7.41 -0.01 1.50
C ASN A 199 8.76 -0.45 0.95
N PHE A 200 9.33 -1.52 1.49
CA PHE A 200 10.58 -2.07 1.02
C PHE A 200 10.46 -2.54 -0.43
N LEU A 201 9.43 -3.33 -0.74
CA LEU A 201 9.15 -3.84 -2.09
C LEU A 201 9.05 -2.72 -3.12
N PHE A 202 8.21 -1.71 -2.87
CA PHE A 202 7.87 -0.70 -3.88
C PHE A 202 8.83 0.49 -3.92
N TYR A 203 9.37 0.91 -2.78
CA TYR A 203 10.10 2.17 -2.69
C TYR A 203 11.59 2.02 -2.37
N ILE A 204 12.00 0.94 -1.70
CA ILE A 204 13.38 0.88 -1.18
C ILE A 204 14.23 -0.05 -2.04
N ALA A 205 13.76 -1.28 -2.23
CA ALA A 205 14.49 -2.32 -2.91
C ALA A 205 14.85 -1.98 -4.38
N PRO A 206 13.96 -1.38 -5.19
CA PRO A 206 14.31 -1.02 -6.57
C PRO A 206 15.51 -0.08 -6.67
N VAL A 207 15.72 0.78 -5.66
CA VAL A 207 16.85 1.71 -5.61
C VAL A 207 18.12 1.00 -5.18
N ILE A 208 18.08 0.35 -4.03
CA ILE A 208 19.32 -0.05 -3.35
C ILE A 208 19.84 -1.40 -3.84
N MET A 209 18.96 -2.26 -4.36
CA MET A 209 19.32 -3.64 -4.68
C MET A 209 20.04 -3.75 -6.03
N ARG A 210 19.89 -2.78 -6.96
CA ARG A 210 20.57 -2.81 -8.27
C ARG A 210 22.08 -2.95 -8.14
N SER A 211 22.67 -2.27 -7.16
CA SER A 211 24.13 -2.25 -6.94
C SER A 211 24.67 -3.43 -6.11
N VAL A 212 23.78 -4.33 -5.69
CA VAL A 212 24.07 -5.42 -4.73
C VAL A 212 23.70 -6.79 -5.30
N MET A 213 22.63 -6.86 -6.08
CA MET A 213 22.10 -8.10 -6.65
C MET A 213 22.67 -8.35 -8.05
N LYS A 214 22.85 -9.63 -8.41
CA LYS A 214 23.21 -10.01 -9.77
C LYS A 214 22.10 -9.61 -10.76
N PRO A 215 22.44 -9.25 -12.01
CA PRO A 215 21.47 -8.72 -12.98
C PRO A 215 20.24 -9.60 -13.16
N GLU A 216 20.39 -10.91 -13.35
CA GLU A 216 19.26 -11.81 -13.62
C GLU A 216 18.24 -11.88 -12.47
N TYR A 217 18.72 -11.80 -11.22
CA TYR A 217 17.86 -11.77 -10.04
C TYR A 217 17.17 -10.42 -9.88
N PHE A 218 17.87 -9.33 -10.21
CA PHE A 218 17.34 -7.98 -10.11
C PHE A 218 16.27 -7.73 -11.18
N GLU A 219 16.51 -8.15 -12.42
CA GLU A 219 15.53 -8.08 -13.51
C GLU A 219 14.27 -8.88 -13.20
N ASN A 220 14.43 -10.12 -12.71
CA ASN A 220 13.28 -10.90 -12.28
C ASN A 220 12.54 -10.21 -11.11
N PHE A 221 13.27 -9.68 -10.12
CA PHE A 221 12.65 -8.90 -9.04
C PHE A 221 11.86 -7.69 -9.57
N LEU A 222 12.37 -6.97 -10.57
CA LEU A 222 11.66 -5.83 -11.16
C LEU A 222 10.35 -6.22 -11.83
N LEU A 223 10.22 -7.43 -12.40
CA LEU A 223 8.95 -7.94 -12.91
C LEU A 223 7.89 -8.03 -11.81
N LEU A 224 8.25 -8.53 -10.61
CA LEU A 224 7.36 -8.55 -9.45
C LEU A 224 6.92 -7.14 -9.07
N VAL A 225 7.88 -6.22 -8.96
CA VAL A 225 7.56 -4.86 -8.50
C VAL A 225 6.72 -4.12 -9.53
N ASN A 226 7.04 -4.23 -10.82
CA ASN A 226 6.28 -3.63 -11.92
C ASN A 226 4.85 -4.17 -11.96
N GLY A 227 4.67 -5.49 -12.08
CA GLY A 227 3.35 -6.11 -12.14
C GLY A 227 2.50 -5.79 -10.90
N SER A 228 3.09 -5.89 -9.72
CA SER A 228 2.38 -5.53 -8.48
C SER A 228 2.05 -4.04 -8.39
N SER A 229 2.90 -3.14 -8.90
CA SER A 229 2.66 -1.69 -8.85
C SER A 229 1.51 -1.27 -9.75
N LEU A 230 1.38 -1.90 -10.93
CA LEU A 230 0.26 -1.65 -11.85
C LEU A 230 -1.07 -1.85 -11.13
N LEU A 231 -1.23 -2.95 -10.38
CA LEU A 231 -2.44 -3.28 -9.64
C LEU A 231 -2.77 -2.34 -8.46
N HIS A 232 -1.84 -1.47 -8.06
CA HIS A 232 -2.03 -0.49 -6.98
C HIS A 232 -2.33 0.93 -7.50
N LYS A 233 -2.42 1.14 -8.82
CA LYS A 233 -2.85 2.42 -9.39
C LYS A 233 -4.26 2.76 -8.89
N SER A 234 -4.57 4.04 -8.67
CA SER A 234 -5.91 4.46 -8.22
C SER A 234 -7.01 4.26 -9.27
N SER A 235 -6.63 4.19 -10.55
CA SER A 235 -7.48 3.89 -11.69
C SER A 235 -6.76 2.84 -12.53
N LEU A 236 -7.49 1.79 -12.92
CA LEU A 236 -6.95 0.63 -13.63
C LEU A 236 -7.71 0.47 -14.94
N SER A 237 -6.98 0.31 -16.04
CA SER A 237 -7.53 -0.14 -17.32
C SER A 237 -7.31 -1.64 -17.50
N ASP A 238 -8.05 -2.29 -18.40
CA ASP A 238 -7.82 -3.71 -18.70
C ASP A 238 -6.39 -3.96 -19.23
N ALA A 239 -5.83 -3.02 -19.99
CA ALA A 239 -4.45 -3.07 -20.45
C ALA A 239 -3.43 -3.04 -19.30
N ASP A 240 -3.70 -2.30 -18.21
CA ASP A 240 -2.85 -2.34 -17.01
C ASP A 240 -2.89 -3.72 -16.33
N LEU A 241 -4.07 -4.36 -16.34
CA LEU A 241 -4.28 -5.68 -15.74
C LEU A 241 -3.62 -6.78 -16.57
N ASP A 242 -3.70 -6.70 -17.90
CA ASP A 242 -3.02 -7.61 -18.82
C ASP A 242 -1.50 -7.50 -18.71
N LEU A 243 -0.97 -6.27 -18.70
CA LEU A 243 0.46 -6.05 -18.51
C LEU A 243 0.93 -6.55 -17.13
N SER A 244 0.13 -6.33 -16.09
CA SER A 244 0.43 -6.90 -14.76
C SER A 244 0.47 -8.42 -14.79
N ASP A 245 -0.50 -9.06 -15.44
CA ASP A 245 -0.57 -10.52 -15.55
C ASP A 245 0.67 -11.08 -16.27
N GLU A 246 1.07 -10.47 -17.39
CA GLU A 246 2.28 -10.83 -18.15
C GLU A 246 3.55 -10.74 -17.28
N ARG A 247 3.70 -9.63 -16.53
CA ARG A 247 4.86 -9.39 -15.67
C ARG A 247 4.91 -10.34 -14.49
N LEU A 248 3.78 -10.60 -13.82
CA LEU A 248 3.70 -11.53 -12.70
C LEU A 248 3.89 -12.99 -13.14
N ASN A 249 3.39 -13.38 -14.31
CA ASN A 249 3.67 -14.68 -14.91
C ASN A 249 5.18 -14.86 -15.17
N SER A 250 5.78 -13.87 -15.82
CA SER A 250 7.22 -13.88 -16.12
C SER A 250 8.06 -13.94 -14.84
N PHE A 251 7.67 -13.20 -13.79
CA PHE A 251 8.30 -13.28 -12.47
C PHE A 251 8.22 -14.68 -11.87
N CYS A 252 7.04 -15.32 -11.86
CA CYS A 252 6.87 -16.64 -11.26
C CYS A 252 7.68 -17.71 -12.00
N LYS A 253 7.69 -17.68 -13.33
CA LYS A 253 8.50 -18.55 -14.19
C LYS A 253 10.00 -18.37 -13.91
N GLY A 254 10.47 -17.12 -13.91
CA GLY A 254 11.87 -16.80 -13.62
C GLY A 254 12.25 -17.11 -12.16
N PHE A 255 11.33 -16.92 -11.21
CA PHE A 255 11.55 -17.22 -9.80
C PHE A 255 11.80 -18.72 -9.58
N GLU A 256 11.00 -19.58 -10.22
CA GLU A 256 11.20 -21.03 -10.15
C GLU A 256 12.60 -21.43 -10.65
N HIS A 257 13.03 -20.87 -11.79
CA HIS A 257 14.34 -21.14 -12.36
C HIS A 257 15.50 -20.60 -11.50
N LEU A 258 15.39 -19.37 -11.03
CA LEU A 258 16.48 -18.64 -10.34
C LEU A 258 16.65 -19.03 -8.87
N TYR A 259 15.55 -19.29 -8.16
CA TYR A 259 15.55 -19.63 -6.74
C TYR A 259 15.38 -21.14 -6.53
N GLY A 260 14.66 -21.82 -7.41
CA GLY A 260 14.39 -23.25 -7.38
C GLY A 260 12.98 -23.60 -6.91
N VAL A 261 12.47 -24.71 -7.44
CA VAL A 261 11.13 -25.28 -7.16
C VAL A 261 10.75 -25.35 -5.68
N ARG A 262 11.74 -25.57 -4.80
CA ARG A 262 11.55 -25.71 -3.35
C ARG A 262 10.99 -24.46 -2.67
N TYR A 263 11.03 -23.31 -3.35
CA TYR A 263 10.55 -22.04 -2.83
C TYR A 263 9.28 -21.55 -3.53
N MET A 264 8.67 -22.36 -4.39
CA MET A 264 7.40 -22.02 -5.04
C MET A 264 6.24 -22.15 -4.05
N SER A 265 6.13 -21.19 -3.13
CA SER A 265 5.11 -21.18 -2.07
C SER A 265 3.72 -20.86 -2.64
N SER A 266 2.67 -21.14 -1.86
CA SER A 266 1.30 -20.75 -2.21
C SER A 266 1.16 -19.25 -2.49
N ASN A 267 1.97 -18.41 -1.84
CA ASN A 267 1.97 -16.96 -2.03
C ASN A 267 2.60 -16.57 -3.36
N ILE A 268 3.68 -17.26 -3.80
CA ILE A 268 4.25 -17.08 -5.14
C ILE A 268 3.21 -17.45 -6.19
N HIS A 269 2.58 -18.62 -6.05
CA HIS A 269 1.53 -19.06 -6.97
C HIS A 269 0.34 -18.10 -7.03
N SER A 270 -0.07 -17.53 -5.88
CA SER A 270 -1.19 -16.58 -5.82
C SER A 270 -0.99 -15.32 -6.67
N LEU A 271 0.25 -14.96 -7.02
CA LEU A 271 0.53 -13.83 -7.91
C LEU A 271 -0.05 -14.02 -9.31
N LEU A 272 -0.11 -15.27 -9.80
CA LEU A 272 -0.69 -15.65 -11.11
C LEU A 272 -2.20 -15.41 -11.21
N HIS A 273 -2.83 -15.04 -10.09
CA HIS A 273 -4.26 -14.82 -9.99
C HIS A 273 -4.59 -13.41 -9.53
N LEU A 274 -3.58 -12.56 -9.27
CA LEU A 274 -3.78 -11.26 -8.66
C LEU A 274 -4.46 -10.28 -9.63
N SER A 275 -4.04 -10.23 -10.89
CA SER A 275 -4.66 -9.38 -11.91
C SER A 275 -6.15 -9.72 -12.12
N GLU A 276 -6.47 -11.01 -12.28
CA GLU A 276 -7.86 -11.45 -12.43
C GLU A 276 -8.69 -11.19 -11.17
N THR A 277 -8.12 -11.39 -9.98
CA THR A 277 -8.80 -11.06 -8.72
C THR A 277 -9.15 -9.58 -8.64
N VAL A 278 -8.32 -8.70 -9.20
CA VAL A 278 -8.61 -7.25 -9.26
C VAL A 278 -9.72 -6.94 -10.26
N ARG A 279 -9.84 -7.67 -11.38
CA ARG A 279 -11.02 -7.58 -12.26
C ARG A 279 -12.31 -7.96 -11.53
N GLU A 280 -12.25 -9.03 -10.74
CA GLU A 280 -13.41 -9.59 -10.03
C GLU A 280 -13.85 -8.75 -8.82
N THR A 281 -12.89 -8.30 -8.00
CA THR A 281 -13.18 -7.72 -6.66
C THR A 281 -12.83 -6.25 -6.55
N GLY A 282 -12.18 -5.67 -7.56
CA GLY A 282 -11.74 -4.30 -7.58
C GLY A 282 -10.33 -4.09 -7.01
N ASN A 283 -9.97 -2.82 -6.87
CA ASN A 283 -8.60 -2.36 -6.60
C ASN A 283 -7.98 -2.97 -5.32
N LEU A 284 -6.70 -3.37 -5.39
CA LEU A 284 -5.96 -3.92 -4.23
C LEU A 284 -5.88 -2.96 -3.04
N CYS A 285 -6.04 -1.64 -3.26
CA CYS A 285 -6.13 -0.66 -2.18
C CYS A 285 -7.40 -0.83 -1.32
N LEU A 286 -8.44 -1.45 -1.85
CA LEU A 286 -9.71 -1.73 -1.18
C LEU A 286 -9.82 -3.20 -0.75
N THR A 287 -9.16 -4.10 -1.47
CA THR A 287 -9.19 -5.55 -1.24
C THR A 287 -7.92 -6.02 -0.51
N ASN A 288 -7.65 -5.44 0.65
CA ASN A 288 -6.54 -5.82 1.52
C ASN A 288 -6.91 -5.77 3.02
N CYS A 289 -6.11 -6.44 3.85
CA CYS A 289 -6.35 -6.53 5.29
C CYS A 289 -5.57 -5.49 6.13
N PHE A 290 -4.93 -4.47 5.55
CA PHE A 290 -4.15 -3.49 6.34
C PHE A 290 -5.01 -2.76 7.39
N ASP A 291 -6.19 -2.29 6.98
CA ASP A 291 -7.10 -1.58 7.87
C ASP A 291 -7.77 -2.52 8.88
N LEU A 292 -8.13 -3.74 8.45
CA LEU A 292 -8.69 -4.77 9.33
C LEU A 292 -7.71 -5.19 10.43
N GLU A 293 -6.43 -5.39 10.11
CA GLU A 293 -5.39 -5.65 11.12
C GLU A 293 -5.16 -4.43 12.03
N GLY A 294 -5.26 -3.22 11.49
CA GLY A 294 -5.23 -2.00 12.27
C GLY A 294 -6.39 -1.92 13.28
N LEU A 295 -7.59 -2.38 12.91
CA LEU A 295 -8.74 -2.50 13.79
C LEU A 295 -8.53 -3.61 14.83
N ASN A 296 -7.98 -4.76 14.44
CA ASN A 296 -7.60 -5.82 15.40
C ASN A 296 -6.67 -5.30 16.48
N GLY A 297 -5.63 -4.55 16.09
CA GLY A 297 -4.71 -3.92 17.04
C GLY A 297 -5.40 -2.94 17.99
N GLN A 298 -6.39 -2.18 17.52
CA GLN A 298 -7.20 -1.32 18.37
C GLN A 298 -8.08 -2.12 19.33
N MET A 299 -8.75 -3.18 18.86
CA MET A 299 -9.59 -4.04 19.71
C MET A 299 -8.77 -4.73 20.80
N VAL A 300 -7.58 -5.23 20.48
CA VAL A 300 -6.67 -5.84 21.46
C VAL A 300 -6.22 -4.83 22.51
N ALA A 301 -5.98 -3.57 22.12
CA ALA A 301 -5.63 -2.51 23.06
C ALA A 301 -6.76 -2.13 24.03
N LEU A 302 -8.01 -2.53 23.76
CA LEU A 302 -9.14 -2.35 24.67
C LEU A 302 -9.23 -3.41 25.77
N VAL A 303 -8.39 -4.44 25.72
CA VAL A 303 -8.34 -5.48 26.74
C VAL A 303 -7.22 -5.14 27.72
N HIS A 304 -7.57 -5.04 29.00
CA HIS A 304 -6.61 -4.76 30.08
C HIS A 304 -6.56 -5.89 31.10
N GLY A 305 -7.65 -6.67 31.24
CA GLY A 305 -7.72 -7.83 32.11
C GLY A 305 -7.19 -9.13 31.47
N THR A 306 -6.86 -10.10 32.32
CA THR A 306 -6.46 -11.46 31.93
C THR A 306 -7.65 -12.43 31.83
N LEU A 307 -8.81 -12.03 32.34
CA LEU A 307 -10.08 -12.78 32.33
C LEU A 307 -11.13 -11.96 31.58
N HIS A 308 -12.10 -12.62 30.94
CA HIS A 308 -13.25 -11.96 30.28
C HIS A 308 -12.92 -10.98 29.13
N ALA A 309 -11.81 -11.20 28.41
CA ALA A 309 -11.37 -10.35 27.30
C ALA A 309 -12.47 -10.02 26.27
N VAL A 310 -13.33 -10.98 25.93
CA VAL A 310 -14.45 -10.77 24.97
C VAL A 310 -15.47 -9.76 25.50
N GLN A 311 -15.80 -9.81 26.80
CA GLN A 311 -16.72 -8.86 27.42
C GLN A 311 -16.09 -7.47 27.52
N GLU A 312 -14.80 -7.37 27.83
CA GLU A 312 -14.07 -6.09 27.82
C GLU A 312 -14.10 -5.45 26.44
N ILE A 313 -13.77 -6.21 25.38
CA ILE A 313 -13.85 -5.73 23.99
C ILE A 313 -15.25 -5.21 23.68
N TYR A 314 -16.29 -6.01 23.97
CA TYR A 314 -17.67 -5.63 23.68
C TYR A 314 -18.07 -4.33 24.39
N GLN A 315 -17.81 -4.21 25.69
CA GLN A 315 -18.17 -3.01 26.45
C GLN A 315 -17.41 -1.78 25.98
N ASN A 316 -16.10 -1.89 25.79
CA ASN A 316 -15.26 -0.78 25.37
C ASN A 316 -15.58 -0.33 23.93
N MET A 317 -15.84 -1.27 23.02
CA MET A 317 -16.31 -0.95 21.66
C MET A 317 -17.68 -0.27 21.68
N ARG A 318 -18.60 -0.73 22.52
CA ARG A 318 -19.92 -0.09 22.66
C ARG A 318 -19.80 1.35 23.16
N VAL A 319 -18.93 1.60 24.14
CA VAL A 319 -18.65 2.97 24.62
C VAL A 319 -18.11 3.83 23.46
N LEU A 320 -17.13 3.33 22.71
CA LEU A 320 -16.55 4.04 21.57
C LEU A 320 -17.57 4.30 20.45
N ALA A 321 -18.51 3.38 20.20
CA ALA A 321 -19.54 3.52 19.18
C ALA A 321 -20.61 4.55 19.55
N VAL A 322 -20.99 4.62 20.83
CA VAL A 322 -22.03 5.54 21.32
C VAL A 322 -21.47 6.93 21.63
N MET A 323 -20.22 7.02 22.07
CA MET A 323 -19.57 8.29 22.45
C MET A 323 -19.76 9.45 21.44
N PRO A 324 -19.61 9.27 20.11
CA PRO A 324 -19.82 10.35 19.13
C PRO A 324 -21.19 11.01 19.22
N SER A 325 -22.25 10.25 19.52
CA SER A 325 -23.61 10.79 19.71
C SER A 325 -23.81 11.53 21.04
N LEU A 326 -22.97 11.26 22.04
CA LEU A 326 -23.04 11.90 23.35
C LEU A 326 -22.27 13.22 23.38
N ILE A 327 -21.19 13.35 22.59
CA ILE A 327 -20.30 14.52 22.58
C ILE A 327 -20.99 15.86 22.34
N PRO A 328 -21.93 16.00 21.38
CA PRO A 328 -22.65 17.26 21.18
C PRO A 328 -23.40 17.74 22.43
N ASN A 329 -23.81 16.81 23.28
CA ASN A 329 -24.58 17.08 24.50
C ASN A 329 -23.69 17.31 25.74
N VAL A 330 -22.37 17.13 25.63
CA VAL A 330 -21.43 17.39 26.72
C VAL A 330 -21.22 18.90 26.87
N LYS A 331 -21.48 19.45 28.05
CA LYS A 331 -21.30 20.89 28.32
C LYS A 331 -19.85 21.30 28.57
N SER A 332 -19.01 20.38 29.07
CA SER A 332 -17.62 20.67 29.44
C SER A 332 -16.67 20.58 28.24
N ASP A 333 -16.02 21.69 27.92
CA ASP A 333 -15.01 21.74 26.85
C ASP A 333 -13.75 20.94 27.20
N ALA A 334 -13.40 20.81 28.48
CA ALA A 334 -12.31 19.95 28.92
C ALA A 334 -12.58 18.47 28.60
N VAL A 335 -13.83 18.02 28.77
CA VAL A 335 -14.24 16.65 28.44
C VAL A 335 -14.27 16.43 26.93
N LYS A 336 -14.74 17.42 26.15
CA LYS A 336 -14.65 17.37 24.68
C LYS A 336 -13.20 17.28 24.19
N LEU A 337 -12.30 18.08 24.77
CA LEU A 337 -10.87 18.06 24.44
C LEU A 337 -10.21 16.74 24.84
N PHE A 338 -10.54 16.20 26.02
CA PHE A 338 -10.07 14.89 26.46
C PHE A 338 -10.55 13.79 25.51
N TYR A 339 -11.84 13.78 25.15
CA TYR A 339 -12.38 12.85 24.17
C TYR A 339 -11.65 12.94 22.83
N LEU A 340 -11.45 14.16 22.31
CA LEU A 340 -10.72 14.37 21.06
C LEU A 340 -9.29 13.85 21.15
N LYS A 341 -8.65 13.94 22.32
CA LYS A 341 -7.31 13.41 22.57
C LYS A 341 -7.29 11.89 22.65
N VAL A 342 -8.30 11.25 23.24
CA VAL A 342 -8.40 9.79 23.39
C VAL A 342 -8.80 9.09 22.09
N THR A 343 -9.75 9.67 21.34
CA THR A 343 -10.28 9.05 20.11
C THR A 343 -9.44 9.32 18.87
N LYS A 344 -8.63 10.37 18.86
CA LYS A 344 -7.79 10.71 17.71
C LYS A 344 -6.33 10.45 18.03
N GLN A 345 -5.89 9.21 17.80
CA GLN A 345 -4.48 8.81 17.86
C GLN A 345 -3.57 9.48 16.79
N ARG A 346 -4.05 10.47 16.02
CA ARG A 346 -3.27 11.15 14.98
C ARG A 346 -2.80 12.52 15.46
N LYS A 347 -1.48 12.74 15.46
CA LYS A 347 -0.88 14.07 15.61
C LYS A 347 -1.47 14.99 14.53
N TYR A 348 -2.10 16.09 14.94
CA TYR A 348 -2.57 17.10 14.00
C TYR A 348 -1.39 17.81 13.37
N LEU A 349 -1.47 18.05 12.06
CA LEU A 349 -0.63 19.03 11.40
C LEU A 349 -1.06 20.42 11.89
N ASN A 350 -0.10 21.29 12.21
CA ASN A 350 -0.38 22.68 12.56
C ASN A 350 -0.83 23.44 11.30
N ILE A 351 -2.12 23.39 10.99
CA ILE A 351 -2.71 24.07 9.83
C ILE A 351 -2.87 25.55 10.17
N THR A 352 -2.15 26.40 9.44
CA THR A 352 -2.10 27.86 9.66
C THR A 352 -2.83 28.65 8.58
N GLY A 353 -3.26 27.99 7.49
CA GLY A 353 -4.04 28.63 6.44
C GLY A 353 -4.68 27.62 5.48
N LYS A 354 -5.83 28.00 4.90
CA LYS A 354 -6.48 27.26 3.81
C LYS A 354 -6.18 28.00 2.51
N VAL A 355 -5.62 27.28 1.54
CA VAL A 355 -5.28 27.82 0.21
C VAL A 355 -6.41 27.56 -0.78
N GLY A 356 -6.98 26.35 -0.74
CA GLY A 356 -8.01 25.93 -1.70
C GLY A 356 -8.67 24.62 -1.25
N GLU A 357 -9.36 23.95 -2.17
CA GLU A 357 -9.92 22.63 -1.91
C GLU A 357 -8.79 21.64 -1.58
N ARG A 358 -8.90 20.96 -0.43
CA ARG A 358 -7.90 20.00 0.08
C ARG A 358 -6.46 20.51 0.09
N THR A 359 -6.26 21.84 0.20
CA THR A 359 -4.94 22.47 0.15
C THR A 359 -4.76 23.42 1.34
N TYR A 360 -3.74 23.15 2.16
CA TYR A 360 -3.53 23.83 3.44
C TYR A 360 -2.05 24.15 3.67
N VAL A 361 -1.79 25.32 4.24
CA VAL A 361 -0.47 25.71 4.75
C VAL A 361 -0.24 25.02 6.09
N VAL A 362 0.96 24.47 6.29
CA VAL A 362 1.31 23.72 7.51
C VAL A 362 2.59 24.26 8.15
N GLY A 363 2.46 24.80 9.36
CA GLY A 363 3.55 25.49 10.08
C GLY A 363 3.45 27.01 9.99
N GLU A 364 4.27 27.69 10.79
CA GLU A 364 4.27 29.14 10.86
C GLU A 364 4.81 29.77 9.58
N MET A 365 4.26 30.93 9.22
CA MET A 365 4.76 31.74 8.11
C MET A 365 5.86 32.66 8.63
N ASP A 366 6.90 32.84 7.83
CA ASP A 366 8.05 33.69 8.16
C ASP A 366 8.33 34.72 7.05
N THR A 367 9.09 35.75 7.39
CA THR A 367 9.62 36.74 6.46
C THR A 367 10.79 36.17 5.65
N ILE A 368 11.06 36.77 4.49
CA ILE A 368 12.20 36.42 3.65
C ILE A 368 13.49 36.89 4.33
N THR A 369 14.30 35.97 4.87
CA THR A 369 15.62 36.27 5.49
C THR A 369 16.77 36.28 4.46
N LYS A 370 17.95 36.81 4.80
CA LYS A 370 19.10 37.01 3.86
C LYS A 370 19.55 35.77 3.06
N HIS A 371 19.30 34.54 3.51
CA HIS A 371 19.57 33.32 2.71
C HIS A 371 18.74 33.27 1.42
N PHE A 372 17.62 33.99 1.40
CA PHE A 372 16.78 34.22 0.24
C PHE A 372 17.28 35.37 -0.65
N ALA A 373 18.44 36.01 -0.43
CA ALA A 373 18.87 37.14 -1.28
C ALA A 373 18.89 36.78 -2.79
N LYS A 374 19.28 35.55 -3.14
CA LYS A 374 19.17 35.02 -4.51
C LYS A 374 17.71 34.90 -4.99
N ILE A 375 16.83 34.43 -4.12
CA ILE A 375 15.38 34.29 -4.38
C ILE A 375 14.73 35.67 -4.49
N HIS A 376 15.17 36.63 -3.68
CA HIS A 376 14.70 38.00 -3.70
C HIS A 376 15.00 38.64 -5.06
N ASN A 377 16.24 38.49 -5.57
CA ASN A 377 16.59 38.95 -6.91
C ASN A 377 15.71 38.32 -8.01
N LEU A 378 15.45 37.01 -7.93
CA LEU A 378 14.56 36.31 -8.86
C LEU A 378 13.11 36.84 -8.78
N LEU A 379 12.60 37.05 -7.57
CA LEU A 379 11.26 37.59 -7.35
C LEU A 379 11.14 39.04 -7.84
N THR A 380 12.18 39.86 -7.70
CA THR A 380 12.22 41.22 -8.27
C THR A 380 12.18 41.21 -9.81
N VAL A 381 12.76 40.20 -10.45
CA VAL A 381 12.66 40.02 -11.92
C VAL A 381 11.27 39.56 -12.34
N LEU A 382 10.67 38.62 -11.60
CA LEU A 382 9.35 38.06 -11.91
C LEU A 382 8.18 39.01 -11.57
N PHE A 383 8.36 39.88 -10.57
CA PHE A 383 7.39 40.87 -10.12
C PHE A 383 8.03 42.26 -10.12
N PRO A 384 7.90 43.02 -11.23
CA PRO A 384 8.52 44.35 -11.38
C PRO A 384 7.98 45.41 -10.40
N ALA A 385 6.78 45.21 -9.85
CA ALA A 385 6.21 46.02 -8.79
C ALA A 385 6.60 45.44 -7.42
N PRO A 386 6.79 46.28 -6.37
CA PRO A 386 7.16 45.80 -5.04
C PRO A 386 6.04 44.94 -4.45
N VAL A 387 6.22 43.62 -4.49
CA VAL A 387 5.35 42.63 -3.86
C VAL A 387 6.05 42.09 -2.63
N GLU A 388 5.41 42.23 -1.46
CA GLU A 388 5.89 41.62 -0.23
C GLU A 388 5.45 40.16 -0.18
N PHE A 389 6.38 39.28 0.21
CA PHE A 389 6.17 37.84 0.29
C PHE A 389 6.42 37.33 1.70
N ARG A 390 5.64 36.33 2.10
CA ARG A 390 5.91 35.46 3.25
C ARG A 390 6.26 34.06 2.79
N THR A 391 7.14 33.40 3.52
CA THR A 391 7.52 32.01 3.28
C THR A 391 6.80 31.11 4.27
N PHE A 392 6.64 29.84 3.91
CA PHE A 392 6.16 28.82 4.83
C PHE A 392 6.83 27.47 4.54
N PRO A 393 7.00 26.61 5.55
CA PRO A 393 7.87 25.45 5.42
C PRO A 393 7.21 24.26 4.73
N ARG A 394 5.86 24.15 4.76
CA ARG A 394 5.16 22.94 4.32
C ARG A 394 3.78 23.23 3.76
N LEU A 395 3.39 22.41 2.79
CA LEU A 395 2.08 22.46 2.14
C LEU A 395 1.45 21.06 2.16
N TYR A 396 0.24 20.97 2.69
CA TYR A 396 -0.59 19.79 2.53
C TYR A 396 -1.51 19.98 1.32
N HIS A 397 -1.33 19.19 0.26
CA HIS A 397 -2.12 19.29 -0.97
C HIS A 397 -2.66 17.91 -1.38
N GLY A 398 -3.99 17.80 -1.47
CA GLY A 398 -4.69 16.54 -1.74
C GLY A 398 -4.53 15.53 -0.60
N LYS A 399 -3.58 14.60 -0.75
CA LYS A 399 -3.21 13.58 0.25
C LYS A 399 -1.73 13.64 0.65
N PHE A 400 -0.98 14.60 0.13
CA PHE A 400 0.47 14.64 0.25
C PHE A 400 0.91 15.85 1.07
N LEU A 401 1.91 15.64 1.93
CA LEU A 401 2.61 16.71 2.62
C LEU A 401 3.92 16.98 1.89
N PHE A 402 4.00 18.14 1.25
CA PHE A 402 5.22 18.67 0.66
C PHE A 402 5.96 19.52 1.70
N VAL A 403 7.28 19.48 1.68
CA VAL A 403 8.16 20.23 2.60
C VAL A 403 9.17 21.04 1.79
N SER A 404 9.53 22.23 2.25
CA SER A 404 10.63 22.98 1.67
C SER A 404 11.95 22.23 1.90
N SER A 405 12.89 22.36 0.96
CA SER A 405 14.25 21.80 1.12
C SER A 405 15.00 22.35 2.33
N THR A 406 14.62 23.54 2.78
CA THR A 406 15.16 24.21 3.96
C THR A 406 14.57 23.72 5.27
N TYR A 407 13.48 22.95 5.22
CA TYR A 407 12.83 22.40 6.41
C TYR A 407 13.53 21.11 6.85
N ASP A 408 14.13 21.14 8.04
CA ASP A 408 14.67 19.93 8.65
C ASP A 408 13.53 18.95 9.00
N SER A 409 13.43 17.90 8.19
CA SER A 409 12.49 16.81 8.35
C SER A 409 13.17 15.52 8.84
N GLY A 410 14.44 15.60 9.24
CA GLY A 410 15.24 14.50 9.75
C GLY A 410 15.40 13.37 8.75
N SER A 411 14.74 12.24 9.02
CA SER A 411 14.79 11.01 8.21
C SER A 411 13.75 10.97 7.08
N ARG A 412 12.94 12.03 6.93
CA ARG A 412 11.95 12.13 5.86
C ARG A 412 12.27 13.29 4.93
N VAL A 413 11.80 13.21 3.69
CA VAL A 413 11.95 14.29 2.71
C VAL A 413 10.80 14.24 1.70
N SER A 414 10.05 15.33 1.55
CA SER A 414 9.01 15.48 0.52
C SER A 414 9.14 16.81 -0.22
N SER A 415 10.38 17.25 -0.44
CA SER A 415 10.67 18.45 -1.21
C SER A 415 10.66 18.20 -2.71
N PHE A 416 10.66 16.95 -3.16
CA PHE A 416 10.56 16.61 -4.57
C PHE A 416 9.11 16.68 -5.06
N CYS A 417 8.91 17.30 -6.21
CA CYS A 417 7.59 17.43 -6.83
C CYS A 417 7.65 17.25 -8.34
N ALA A 418 6.52 16.82 -8.91
CA ALA A 418 6.20 16.99 -10.32
C ALA A 418 5.24 18.17 -10.48
N TYR A 419 5.23 18.83 -11.62
CA TYR A 419 4.33 19.96 -11.88
C TYR A 419 4.03 20.10 -13.37
N THR A 420 2.88 20.70 -13.68
CA THR A 420 2.50 20.99 -15.07
C THR A 420 3.16 22.30 -15.52
N SER A 421 4.06 22.20 -16.49
CA SER A 421 4.67 23.33 -17.22
C SER A 421 4.00 23.50 -18.60
N PRO A 422 4.22 24.63 -19.30
CA PRO A 422 3.73 24.81 -20.68
C PRO A 422 4.21 23.73 -21.66
N THR A 423 5.36 23.10 -21.39
CA THR A 423 5.97 22.06 -22.22
C THR A 423 5.61 20.64 -21.79
N GLY A 424 4.72 20.47 -20.81
CA GLY A 424 4.33 19.15 -20.27
C GLY A 424 4.65 18.99 -18.78
N ILE A 425 4.80 17.75 -18.31
CA ILE A 425 5.13 17.48 -16.90
C ILE A 425 6.63 17.69 -16.67
N SER A 426 6.98 18.55 -15.70
CA SER A 426 8.35 18.80 -15.27
C SER A 426 8.56 18.35 -13.81
N HIS A 427 9.82 18.23 -13.41
CA HIS A 427 10.21 17.74 -12.09
C HIS A 427 11.23 18.68 -11.45
N GLY A 428 11.25 18.71 -10.12
CA GLY A 428 12.20 19.53 -9.40
C GLY A 428 12.12 19.39 -7.88
N VAL A 429 12.91 20.23 -7.21
CA VAL A 429 13.00 20.31 -5.75
C VAL A 429 12.41 21.64 -5.28
N ILE A 430 11.41 21.56 -4.41
CA ILE A 430 10.80 22.70 -3.73
C ILE A 430 11.83 23.30 -2.78
N LEU A 431 12.30 24.48 -3.12
CA LEU A 431 13.22 25.24 -2.29
C LEU A 431 12.49 25.85 -1.10
N THR A 432 11.37 26.51 -1.38
CA THR A 432 10.48 27.15 -0.41
C THR A 432 9.06 27.27 -0.99
N PHE A 433 8.11 27.54 -0.11
CA PHE A 433 6.82 28.08 -0.52
C PHE A 433 6.73 29.57 -0.23
N LEU A 434 5.89 30.27 -0.99
CA LEU A 434 5.71 31.71 -0.97
C LEU A 434 4.21 32.04 -0.95
N LYS A 435 3.85 33.08 -0.21
CA LYS A 435 2.53 33.71 -0.19
C LYS A 435 2.72 35.20 -0.40
N THR A 436 1.95 35.80 -1.30
CA THR A 436 1.92 37.26 -1.46
C THR A 436 1.13 37.93 -0.35
N VAL A 437 1.59 39.07 0.13
CA VAL A 437 0.87 39.89 1.12
C VAL A 437 -0.21 40.73 0.43
N THR A 438 0.03 41.15 -0.81
CA THR A 438 -0.86 42.02 -1.60
C THR A 438 -2.11 41.32 -2.13
N ASP A 439 -1.98 40.07 -2.59
CA ASP A 439 -3.10 39.18 -2.94
C ASP A 439 -3.11 37.96 -2.01
N PRO A 440 -4.00 37.89 -1.01
CA PRO A 440 -4.02 36.80 -0.04
C PRO A 440 -4.41 35.43 -0.64
N ALA A 441 -4.86 35.38 -1.90
CA ALA A 441 -5.24 34.15 -2.60
C ALA A 441 -4.09 33.49 -3.38
N GLN A 442 -2.96 34.18 -3.58
CA GLN A 442 -1.84 33.65 -4.38
C GLN A 442 -0.78 32.95 -3.52
N TYR A 443 -0.50 31.70 -3.88
CA TYR A 443 0.48 30.85 -3.21
C TYR A 443 1.34 30.18 -4.27
N PHE A 444 2.66 30.25 -4.08
CA PHE A 444 3.63 29.71 -5.02
C PHE A 444 4.57 28.72 -4.33
N ALA A 445 5.08 27.76 -5.11
CA ALA A 445 6.26 26.98 -4.79
C ALA A 445 7.39 27.45 -5.69
N LEU A 446 8.53 27.77 -5.08
CA LEU A 446 9.76 28.01 -5.80
C LEU A 446 10.47 26.67 -5.97
N VAL A 447 10.65 26.24 -7.20
CA VAL A 447 11.19 24.91 -7.53
C VAL A 447 12.46 25.07 -8.34
N SER A 448 13.53 24.40 -7.91
CA SER A 448 14.71 24.21 -8.75
C SER A 448 14.39 23.12 -9.76
N LYS A 449 14.42 23.47 -11.04
CA LYS A 449 14.14 22.54 -12.14
C LYS A 449 15.22 21.46 -12.19
N SER A 450 14.82 20.26 -12.55
CA SER A 450 15.72 19.13 -12.80
C SER A 450 15.52 18.67 -14.23
N ASP A 451 16.50 18.95 -15.10
CA ASP A 451 16.47 18.54 -16.51
C ASP A 451 16.96 17.08 -16.71
N ASP A 452 17.49 16.45 -15.66
CA ASP A 452 18.12 15.13 -15.72
C ASP A 452 17.33 14.10 -14.90
N LEU A 453 16.29 13.52 -15.52
CA LEU A 453 15.59 12.33 -15.02
C LEU A 453 16.44 11.06 -15.19
N THR A 454 17.56 11.11 -15.93
CA THR A 454 18.59 10.07 -15.94
C THR A 454 19.43 10.17 -14.67
N VAL A 455 18.80 9.95 -13.51
CA VAL A 455 19.55 9.77 -12.25
C VAL A 455 20.36 8.49 -12.40
N ASN A 456 21.62 8.69 -12.72
CA ASN A 456 22.66 7.69 -12.69
C ASN A 456 22.62 7.03 -11.29
N ILE A 457 22.21 5.76 -11.23
CA ILE A 457 21.92 5.02 -9.99
C ILE A 457 23.14 4.92 -9.06
N GLU A 458 24.32 5.27 -9.57
CA GLU A 458 25.58 5.34 -8.82
C GLU A 458 25.82 6.68 -8.09
N ARG A 459 25.08 7.75 -8.41
CA ARG A 459 25.25 9.10 -7.86
C ARG A 459 24.09 9.57 -6.98
N PHE A 460 23.61 8.73 -6.06
CA PHE A 460 22.75 9.18 -4.94
C PHE A 460 23.52 10.04 -3.91
N VAL A 461 24.47 10.87 -4.34
CA VAL A 461 25.33 11.70 -3.49
C VAL A 461 25.34 13.12 -4.05
N LYS A 462 24.75 14.07 -3.30
CA LYS A 462 24.80 15.54 -3.49
C LYS A 462 24.52 16.00 -4.93
N PHE A 463 23.25 16.32 -5.23
CA PHE A 463 22.91 17.07 -6.44
C PHE A 463 23.42 18.52 -6.32
N LYS A 464 24.21 18.98 -7.29
CA LYS A 464 24.43 20.42 -7.53
C LYS A 464 23.22 20.92 -8.33
N CYS A 465 22.47 21.88 -7.77
CA CYS A 465 21.49 22.63 -8.56
C CYS A 465 22.25 23.45 -9.61
N GLU A 466 22.01 23.17 -10.88
CA GLU A 466 22.31 24.10 -11.97
C GLU A 466 21.13 25.09 -12.09
N GLU A 467 21.43 26.35 -12.34
CA GLU A 467 20.64 27.53 -11.93
C GLU A 467 19.38 27.81 -12.77
N ASN A 468 18.44 26.87 -12.88
CA ASN A 468 17.11 27.09 -13.48
C ASN A 468 15.99 26.95 -12.43
N TYR A 469 15.26 28.05 -12.16
CA TYR A 469 14.18 28.09 -11.17
C TYR A 469 12.81 28.35 -11.83
N ASP A 470 11.80 27.61 -11.40
CA ASP A 470 10.40 27.83 -11.75
C ASP A 470 9.61 28.33 -10.54
N LEU A 471 8.78 29.35 -10.75
CA LEU A 471 7.77 29.80 -9.79
C LEU A 471 6.42 29.23 -10.18
N ILE A 472 5.87 28.36 -9.34
CA ILE A 472 4.73 27.51 -9.70
C ILE A 472 3.58 27.77 -8.74
N ASP A 473 2.38 27.98 -9.27
CA ASP A 473 1.17 27.98 -8.45
C ASP A 473 1.03 26.62 -7.72
N VAL A 474 0.85 26.66 -6.40
CA VAL A 474 0.83 25.44 -5.58
C VAL A 474 -0.27 24.43 -5.98
N SER A 475 -1.34 24.88 -6.66
CA SER A 475 -2.38 24.00 -7.21
C SER A 475 -1.89 23.10 -8.35
N ARG A 476 -0.76 23.44 -8.98
CA ARG A 476 -0.14 22.65 -10.05
C ARG A 476 0.84 21.61 -9.52
N LEU A 477 1.12 21.60 -8.22
CA LEU A 477 2.01 20.62 -7.61
C LEU A 477 1.36 19.24 -7.61
N LYS A 478 2.11 18.27 -8.12
CA LYS A 478 1.78 16.86 -8.07
C LYS A 478 2.86 16.16 -7.25
N CYS A 479 2.44 15.19 -6.43
CA CYS A 479 3.42 14.29 -5.83
C CYS A 479 4.04 13.49 -6.97
N VAL A 480 5.35 13.25 -6.92
CA VAL A 480 5.99 12.31 -7.83
C VAL A 480 5.37 10.95 -7.52
N SER A 481 4.44 10.52 -8.37
CA SER A 481 3.74 9.26 -8.19
C SER A 481 4.69 8.13 -8.60
N PHE A 482 5.05 7.29 -7.64
CA PHE A 482 5.98 6.19 -7.82
C PHE A 482 5.32 5.12 -8.69
N GLY A 483 5.89 4.87 -9.86
CA GLY A 483 5.53 3.77 -10.75
C GLY A 483 6.79 3.26 -11.43
N LEU A 484 6.98 1.95 -11.46
CA LEU A 484 8.10 1.31 -12.17
C LEU A 484 7.66 0.99 -13.59
N HIS A 485 8.42 1.42 -14.61
CA HIS A 485 8.34 0.85 -15.96
C HIS A 485 9.48 -0.14 -16.18
N VAL A 486 9.26 -1.09 -17.10
CA VAL A 486 10.30 -1.99 -17.61
C VAL A 486 10.17 -2.04 -19.14
N GLN A 487 11.29 -1.71 -19.80
CA GLN A 487 11.64 -1.58 -21.23
C GLN A 487 11.53 -0.17 -21.85
N GLU A 488 12.69 0.29 -22.36
CA GLU A 488 13.09 1.60 -22.91
C GLU A 488 12.85 2.89 -22.10
N ASP A 489 12.03 2.86 -21.03
CA ASP A 489 11.89 4.00 -20.12
C ASP A 489 12.22 3.60 -18.65
N ILE A 490 13.24 4.24 -18.08
CA ILE A 490 13.68 4.06 -16.68
C ILE A 490 12.84 4.97 -15.77
N PHE A 491 12.24 4.42 -14.70
CA PHE A 491 11.56 5.25 -13.68
C PHE A 491 12.20 5.10 -12.31
N LEU A 492 12.48 6.26 -11.73
CA LEU A 492 13.20 6.44 -10.49
C LEU A 492 12.29 6.34 -9.29
N VAL A 493 12.82 5.69 -8.26
CA VAL A 493 12.34 5.88 -6.91
C VAL A 493 13.21 6.95 -6.24
N HIS A 494 12.61 8.09 -5.90
CA HIS A 494 13.29 9.15 -5.17
C HIS A 494 13.39 8.78 -3.67
N CYS A 495 14.49 8.13 -3.31
CA CYS A 495 15.03 8.21 -1.96
C CYS A 495 16.24 9.15 -1.99
N VAL A 496 16.26 10.17 -1.13
CA VAL A 496 17.38 11.13 -1.09
C VAL A 496 18.37 10.62 -0.05
N LYS A 497 19.67 10.66 -0.35
CA LYS A 497 20.69 10.34 0.65
C LYS A 497 20.76 11.47 1.67
N LYS A 498 20.81 11.15 2.96
CA LYS A 498 21.07 12.16 4.02
C LYS A 498 22.30 13.00 3.65
N PRO A 499 22.27 14.32 3.87
CA PRO A 499 23.47 15.14 3.74
C PRO A 499 24.56 14.56 4.66
N GLN A 500 25.73 14.26 4.10
CA GLN A 500 26.96 14.05 4.86
C GLN A 500 27.57 15.38 5.24
#